data_AF-A0A834D561-F1
#
_entry.id   AF-A0A834D561-F1
#
_cell.length_a   1.000
_cell.length_b   1.000
_cell.length_c   1.000
_cell.angle_alpha   90.00
_cell.angle_beta   90.00
_cell.angle_gamma   90.00
#
_symmetry.space_group_name_H-M   'P 1'
#
loop_
_entity.id
_entity.type
_entity.pdbx_description
1 polymer ?
#
loop_
_entity_poly.entity_id
_entity_poly.type
_entity_poly.pdbx_seq_one_letter_code
_entity_poly.pdbx_strand_id
1 'polypeptide(L)'
;MVYGFKVVFVRLEKSMQLLMSCKCMQRDLVKLLPICHSELDKVVPEKASVRLVAFNLGFLPGGDKAIITKPETTLLALEAAKETVMPGGLISLVVYVGHPGGCALVLHAMKTVEAV
;
A
#
# COMPACT_ATOMS: atom_id res chain seq x y z
N MET A 1 -0.72 -11.51 10.41
CA MET A 1 0.07 -11.48 9.16
C MET A 1 0.03 -10.06 8.62
N VAL A 2 1.14 -9.56 8.08
CA VAL A 2 1.28 -8.24 7.46
C VAL A 2 1.78 -8.45 6.03
N TYR A 3 1.14 -7.80 5.06
CA TYR A 3 1.54 -7.84 3.66
C TYR A 3 2.02 -6.44 3.26
N GLY A 4 3.25 -6.36 2.74
CA GLY A 4 3.84 -5.12 2.25
C GLY A 4 4.12 -5.20 0.76
N PHE A 5 3.62 -4.23 0.00
CA PHE A 5 3.73 -4.18 -1.46
C PHE A 5 4.64 -3.03 -1.88
N LYS A 6 5.64 -3.29 -2.73
CA LYS A 6 6.50 -2.24 -3.30
C LYS A 6 7.03 -2.63 -4.67
N VAL A 7 6.74 -1.83 -5.69
CA VAL A 7 7.26 -2.06 -7.07
C VAL A 7 8.78 -1.87 -7.16
N VAL A 8 9.36 -0.98 -6.34
CA VAL A 8 10.80 -0.68 -6.37
C VAL A 8 11.59 -1.71 -5.56
N PHE A 9 12.22 -2.66 -6.26
CA PHE A 9 12.93 -3.79 -5.66
C PHE A 9 14.01 -3.38 -4.65
N VAL A 10 14.92 -2.47 -5.01
CA VAL A 10 15.98 -1.97 -4.10
C VAL A 10 15.42 -1.39 -2.80
N ARG A 11 14.20 -0.83 -2.84
CA ARG A 11 13.55 -0.33 -1.62
C ARG A 11 12.96 -1.46 -0.79
N LEU A 12 12.41 -2.48 -1.43
CA LEU A 12 11.94 -3.69 -0.75
C LEU A 12 13.09 -4.38 -0.02
N GLU A 13 14.26 -4.51 -0.65
CA GLU A 13 15.46 -5.09 -0.03
C GLU A 13 15.88 -4.33 1.23
N LYS A 14 15.88 -2.98 1.19
CA LYS A 14 16.14 -2.17 2.39
C LYS A 14 15.11 -2.47 3.49
N SER A 15 13.82 -2.52 3.16
CA SER A 15 12.78 -2.88 4.13
C SER A 15 12.98 -4.29 4.71
N MET A 16 13.40 -5.26 3.89
CA MET A 16 13.74 -6.61 4.34
C MET A 16 14.95 -6.60 5.28
N GLN A 17 16.00 -5.84 4.97
CA GLN A 17 17.17 -5.68 5.84
C GLN A 17 16.79 -5.08 7.21
N LEU A 18 15.96 -4.04 7.23
CA LEU A 18 15.45 -3.46 8.47
C LEU A 18 14.58 -4.45 9.26
N LEU A 19 13.74 -5.22 8.58
CA LEU A 19 12.93 -6.27 9.23
C LEU A 19 13.81 -7.37 9.84
N MET A 20 14.88 -7.77 9.14
CA MET A 20 15.82 -8.79 9.61
C MET A 20 16.69 -8.31 10.78
N SER A 21 16.96 -6.99 10.87
CA SER A 21 17.69 -6.41 12.00
C SER A 21 16.81 -6.19 13.24
N CYS A 22 15.49 -6.19 13.09
CA CYS A 22 14.57 -6.20 14.23
C CYS A 22 14.69 -7.50 15.03
N LYS A 23 14.95 -7.37 16.34
CA LYS A 23 14.91 -8.48 17.31
C LYS A 23 13.47 -8.81 17.73
N CYS A 24 12.55 -8.94 16.78
CA CYS A 24 11.16 -9.32 17.07
C CYS A 24 10.84 -10.72 16.53
N MET A 25 10.10 -11.49 17.32
CA MET A 25 9.61 -12.82 16.92
C MET A 25 8.51 -12.72 15.85
N GLN A 26 7.91 -11.54 15.65
CA GLN A 26 6.84 -11.35 14.68
C GLN A 26 7.32 -11.16 13.23
N ARG A 27 8.64 -11.17 12.95
CA ARG A 27 9.16 -10.96 11.59
C ARG A 27 8.64 -11.98 10.57
N ASP A 28 8.43 -13.22 11.01
CA ASP A 28 7.90 -14.30 10.17
C ASP A 28 6.41 -14.09 9.81
N LEU A 29 5.75 -13.12 10.47
CA LEU A 29 4.39 -12.69 10.17
C LEU A 29 4.35 -11.57 9.12
N VAL A 30 5.47 -11.21 8.50
CA VAL A 30 5.55 -10.15 7.49
C VAL A 30 5.95 -10.73 6.14
N LYS A 31 5.15 -10.48 5.11
CA LYS A 31 5.44 -10.83 3.72
C LYS A 31 5.65 -9.55 2.91
N LEU A 32 6.86 -9.36 2.40
CA LEU A 32 7.24 -8.21 1.57
C LEU A 32 7.33 -8.67 0.11
N LEU A 33 6.56 -8.02 -0.78
CA LEU A 33 6.35 -8.46 -2.16
C LEU A 33 6.73 -7.35 -3.16
N PRO A 34 7.53 -7.67 -4.19
CA PRO A 34 7.99 -6.71 -5.19
C PRO A 34 6.94 -6.46 -6.28
N ILE A 35 5.70 -6.18 -5.88
CA ILE A 35 4.56 -6.04 -6.80
C ILE A 35 3.80 -4.74 -6.56
N CYS A 36 2.90 -4.41 -7.49
CA CYS A 36 2.01 -3.27 -7.37
C CYS A 36 0.94 -3.51 -6.30
N HIS A 37 0.52 -2.45 -5.60
CA HIS A 37 -0.59 -2.52 -4.65
C HIS A 37 -1.93 -2.87 -5.31
N SER A 38 -2.07 -2.68 -6.63
CA SER A 38 -3.26 -3.11 -7.39
C SER A 38 -3.50 -4.62 -7.38
N GLU A 39 -2.51 -5.41 -6.98
CA GLU A 39 -2.57 -6.88 -6.91
C GLU A 39 -2.94 -7.40 -5.50
N LEU A 40 -3.48 -6.53 -4.64
CA LEU A 40 -3.80 -6.84 -3.24
C LEU A 40 -4.71 -8.06 -3.10
N ASP A 41 -5.76 -8.12 -3.90
CA ASP A 41 -6.78 -9.17 -3.96
C ASP A 41 -6.22 -10.55 -4.33
N LYS A 42 -5.15 -10.59 -5.14
CA LYS A 42 -4.49 -11.85 -5.54
C LYS A 42 -3.57 -12.43 -4.47
N VAL A 43 -3.18 -11.61 -3.50
CA VAL A 43 -2.18 -11.96 -2.49
C VAL A 43 -2.81 -12.22 -1.13
N VAL A 44 -3.76 -11.37 -0.74
CA VAL A 44 -4.43 -11.49 0.55
C VAL A 44 -5.51 -12.56 0.41
N PRO A 45 -5.49 -13.65 1.21
CA PRO A 45 -6.51 -14.68 1.13
C PRO A 45 -7.90 -14.09 1.42
N GLU A 46 -8.92 -14.51 0.68
CA GLU A 46 -10.31 -14.03 0.82
C GLU A 46 -10.86 -14.17 2.25
N LYS A 47 -10.42 -15.18 3.00
CA LYS A 47 -10.81 -15.42 4.40
C LYS A 47 -9.95 -14.67 5.43
N ALA A 48 -9.04 -13.81 4.99
CA ALA A 48 -8.18 -13.06 5.91
C ALA A 48 -8.97 -11.96 6.63
N SER A 49 -8.89 -11.94 7.96
CA SER A 49 -9.48 -10.87 8.76
C SER A 49 -8.54 -9.65 8.79
N VAL A 50 -8.60 -8.82 7.74
CA VAL A 50 -7.76 -7.62 7.62
C VAL A 50 -8.40 -6.47 8.38
N ARG A 51 -7.73 -6.02 9.44
CA ARG A 51 -8.20 -4.89 10.28
C ARG A 51 -7.80 -3.52 9.74
N LEU A 52 -6.72 -3.46 8.96
CA LEU A 52 -6.13 -2.21 8.48
C LEU A 52 -5.46 -2.42 7.13
N VAL A 53 -5.77 -1.55 6.17
CA VAL A 53 -4.95 -1.33 4.98
C VAL A 53 -4.41 0.10 5.03
N ALA A 54 -3.10 0.26 4.86
CA ALA A 54 -2.43 1.55 4.93
C ALA A 54 -1.72 1.86 3.63
N PHE A 55 -2.10 2.97 3.00
CA PHE A 55 -1.49 3.50 1.80
C PHE A 55 -0.67 4.74 2.13
N ASN A 56 0.55 4.77 1.59
CA ASN A 56 1.37 5.97 1.58
C ASN A 56 1.72 6.33 0.13
N LEU A 57 0.94 7.28 -0.42
CA LEU A 57 0.91 7.63 -1.82
C LEU A 57 1.84 8.80 -2.13
N GLY A 58 2.62 8.64 -3.18
CA GLY A 58 3.50 9.66 -3.73
C GLY A 58 4.73 9.06 -4.36
N PHE A 59 5.87 9.71 -4.15
CA PHE A 59 7.19 9.25 -4.57
C PHE A 59 8.03 8.81 -3.36
N LEU A 60 9.11 8.08 -3.62
CA LEU A 60 10.06 7.72 -2.58
C LEU A 60 11.02 8.89 -2.28
N PRO A 61 11.14 9.37 -1.04
CA PRO A 61 12.14 10.38 -0.68
C PRO A 61 13.56 9.89 -1.00
N GLY A 62 14.32 10.70 -1.74
CA GLY A 62 15.67 10.35 -2.20
C GLY A 62 15.74 9.25 -3.27
N GLY A 63 14.59 8.85 -3.84
CA GLY A 63 14.51 7.93 -4.98
C GLY A 63 14.25 8.64 -6.31
N ASP A 64 14.07 7.84 -7.36
CA ASP A 64 13.65 8.34 -8.67
C ASP A 64 12.23 8.93 -8.60
N LYS A 65 12.11 10.22 -8.89
CA LYS A 65 10.84 10.97 -8.88
C LYS A 65 9.93 10.62 -10.06
N ALA A 66 10.42 9.91 -11.07
CA ALA A 66 9.58 9.36 -12.12
C ALA A 66 8.76 8.16 -11.62
N ILE A 67 9.21 7.49 -10.56
CA ILE A 67 8.49 6.37 -9.96
C ILE A 67 7.55 6.91 -8.88
N ILE A 68 6.31 7.17 -9.29
CA ILE A 68 5.23 7.66 -8.46
C ILE A 68 4.09 6.65 -8.36
N THR A 69 3.30 6.73 -7.29
CA THR A 69 1.99 6.08 -7.28
C THR A 69 1.09 6.70 -8.35
N LYS A 70 0.36 5.86 -9.09
CA LYS A 70 -0.50 6.29 -10.18
C LYS A 70 -1.97 6.23 -9.76
N PRO A 71 -2.83 7.19 -10.17
CA PRO A 71 -4.24 7.18 -9.84
C PRO A 71 -4.94 5.87 -10.22
N GLU A 72 -4.61 5.31 -11.38
CA GLU A 72 -5.30 4.13 -11.93
C GLU A 72 -5.03 2.89 -11.07
N THR A 73 -3.77 2.65 -10.70
CA THR A 73 -3.41 1.51 -9.84
C THR A 73 -3.86 1.69 -8.40
N THR A 74 -3.90 2.95 -7.95
CA THR A 74 -4.37 3.30 -6.60
C THR A 74 -5.87 3.03 -6.45
N LEU A 75 -6.67 3.37 -7.47
CA LEU A 75 -8.11 3.11 -7.47
C LEU A 75 -8.40 1.61 -7.37
N LEU A 76 -7.75 0.79 -8.19
CA LEU A 76 -7.89 -0.67 -8.14
C LEU A 76 -7.55 -1.24 -6.75
N ALA A 77 -6.50 -0.74 -6.12
CA ALA A 77 -6.12 -1.20 -4.79
C ALA A 77 -7.06 -0.71 -3.68
N LEU A 78 -7.67 0.48 -3.83
CA LEU A 78 -8.67 0.98 -2.90
C LEU A 78 -9.95 0.13 -2.94
N GLU A 79 -10.42 -0.23 -4.15
CA GLU A 79 -11.56 -1.15 -4.30
C GLU A 79 -11.23 -2.52 -3.70
N ALA A 80 -10.07 -3.09 -4.02
CA ALA A 80 -9.63 -4.36 -3.43
C ALA A 80 -9.52 -4.26 -1.90
N ALA A 81 -9.03 -3.14 -1.37
CA ALA A 81 -8.93 -2.92 0.08
C ALA A 81 -10.32 -2.84 0.73
N LYS A 82 -11.29 -2.19 0.10
CA LYS A 82 -12.68 -2.10 0.59
C LYS A 82 -13.30 -3.48 0.79
N GLU A 83 -13.14 -4.37 -0.18
CA GLU A 83 -13.65 -5.75 -0.12
C GLU A 83 -12.86 -6.62 0.88
N THR A 84 -11.57 -6.31 1.09
CA THR A 84 -10.68 -7.12 1.94
C THR A 84 -10.78 -6.75 3.43
N VAL A 85 -11.06 -5.48 3.75
CA VAL A 85 -11.10 -5.01 5.14
C VAL A 85 -12.36 -5.53 5.84
N MET A 86 -12.18 -6.11 7.03
CA MET A 86 -13.29 -6.64 7.81
C MET A 86 -14.23 -5.52 8.28
N PRO A 87 -15.51 -5.83 8.59
CA PRO A 87 -16.41 -4.86 9.23
C PRO A 87 -15.78 -4.22 10.48
N GLY A 88 -15.81 -2.89 10.55
CA GLY A 88 -15.17 -2.10 11.62
C GLY A 88 -13.65 -1.95 11.50
N GLY A 89 -13.04 -2.44 10.41
CA GLY A 89 -11.65 -2.16 10.06
C GLY A 89 -11.47 -0.78 9.41
N LEU A 90 -10.23 -0.44 9.08
CA LEU A 90 -9.87 0.89 8.60
C LEU A 90 -9.05 0.84 7.30
N ILE A 91 -9.26 1.83 6.45
CA ILE A 91 -8.37 2.16 5.33
C ILE A 91 -7.74 3.52 5.65
N SER A 92 -6.42 3.54 5.78
CA SER A 92 -5.65 4.78 5.99
C SER A 92 -4.98 5.18 4.69
N LEU A 93 -5.13 6.45 4.32
CA LEU A 93 -4.56 6.99 3.10
C LEU A 93 -3.80 8.29 3.41
N VAL A 94 -2.49 8.27 3.17
CA VAL A 94 -1.65 9.47 3.23
C VAL A 94 -1.25 9.82 1.80
N VAL A 95 -1.50 11.05 1.37
CA VAL A 95 -1.21 11.51 0.00
C VAL A 95 -0.24 12.68 0.02
N TYR A 96 0.95 12.49 -0.56
CA TYR A 96 1.92 13.56 -0.74
C TYR A 96 1.64 14.30 -2.05
N VAL A 97 1.09 15.51 -1.98
CA VAL A 97 0.66 16.27 -3.18
C VAL A 97 1.79 16.95 -3.96
N GLY A 98 3.00 17.04 -3.40
CA GLY A 98 4.13 17.82 -3.94
C GLY A 98 4.81 17.24 -5.19
N HIS A 99 4.13 16.42 -6.00
CA HIS A 99 4.68 15.84 -7.22
C HIS A 99 3.68 15.89 -8.38
N PRO A 100 4.14 15.79 -9.64
CA PRO A 100 3.25 15.67 -10.80
C PRO A 100 2.23 14.54 -10.61
N GLY A 101 0.93 14.86 -10.70
CA GLY A 101 -0.17 13.90 -10.45
C GLY A 101 -0.64 13.78 -8.99
N GLY A 102 0.02 14.44 -8.04
CA GLY A 102 -0.35 14.41 -6.62
C GLY A 102 -1.78 14.91 -6.34
N CYS A 103 -2.18 16.03 -6.96
CA CYS A 103 -3.55 16.54 -6.82
C CYS A 103 -4.61 15.61 -7.43
N ALA A 104 -4.28 14.93 -8.53
CA ALA A 104 -5.18 13.96 -9.15
C ALA A 104 -5.38 12.73 -8.24
N LEU A 105 -4.33 12.25 -7.58
CA LEU A 105 -4.42 11.16 -6.59
C LEU A 105 -5.40 11.52 -5.46
N VAL A 106 -5.33 12.75 -4.92
CA VAL A 106 -6.26 13.20 -3.87
C VAL A 106 -7.70 13.16 -4.37
N LEU A 107 -7.97 13.72 -5.56
CA LEU A 107 -9.33 13.78 -6.09
C LEU A 107 -9.94 12.39 -6.32
N HIS A 108 -9.16 11.43 -6.83
CA HIS A 108 -9.62 10.06 -7.05
C HIS A 108 -9.82 9.32 -5.74
N ALA A 109 -8.87 9.46 -4.81
CA ALA A 109 -8.98 8.86 -3.48
C ALA A 109 -10.23 9.34 -2.73
N MET A 110 -10.53 10.64 -2.74
CA MET A 110 -11.69 11.19 -2.07
C MET A 110 -13.00 10.60 -2.62
N LYS A 111 -13.14 10.48 -3.95
CA LYS A 111 -14.34 9.90 -4.57
C LYS A 111 -14.57 8.45 -4.16
N THR A 112 -13.52 7.65 -4.00
CA THR A 112 -13.63 6.25 -3.60
C THR A 112 -13.97 6.11 -2.12
N VAL A 113 -13.42 6.99 -1.26
CA VAL A 113 -13.67 6.95 0.19
C VAL A 113 -15.07 7.46 0.56
N GLU A 114 -15.63 8.42 -0.19
CA GLU A 114 -17.01 8.91 0.01
C GLU A 114 -18.11 7.88 -0.40
N ALA A 115 -17.73 6.82 -1.11
CA ALA A 115 -18.64 5.76 -1.55
C ALA A 115 -18.69 4.55 -0.58
N VAL A 116 -18.16 4.71 0.64
CA VAL A 116 -18.17 3.72 1.74
C VAL A 116 -19.05 4.25 2.86
#